data_AF-A0A2T2T8S8-F1
#
_entry.id   AF-A0A2T2T8S8-F1
#
_cell.length_a   1.000
_cell.length_b   1.000
_cell.length_c   1.000
_cell.angle_alpha   90.00
_cell.angle_beta   90.00
_cell.angle_gamma   90.00
#
_symmetry.space_group_name_H-M   'P 1'
#
loop_
_entity.id
_entity.type
_entity.pdbx_description
1 polymer ?
#
loop_
_entity_poly.entity_id
_entity_poly.type
_entity_poly.pdbx_seq_one_letter_code
_entity_poly.pdbx_strand_id
1 'polypeptide(L)'
;MWAMLLATSGLLGIGTACAQSREAPSPVGSTPDWHLILDGERADWPGEPPAAPLDSVRHVGQVLLDRLQEDGYYYAQVDSVVLDTTSTTPAVRLYAERGPRVVVGHLRIEG
;
A
#
# COMPACT_ATOMS: atom_id res chain seq x y z
N MET A 1 -58.12 -8.44 -14.36
CA MET A 1 -59.04 -7.39 -14.84
C MET A 1 -59.12 -6.33 -13.74
N TRP A 2 -58.82 -5.07 -14.05
CA TRP A 2 -58.82 -3.86 -13.18
C TRP A 2 -57.70 -3.78 -12.13
N ALA A 3 -57.02 -2.65 -11.88
CA ALA A 3 -56.89 -1.38 -12.57
C ALA A 3 -55.63 -0.68 -12.02
N MET A 4 -55.00 0.13 -12.88
CA MET A 4 -53.92 1.06 -12.56
C MET A 4 -54.23 1.97 -11.38
N LEU A 5 -53.21 2.30 -10.59
CA LEU A 5 -53.13 3.61 -9.95
C LEU A 5 -51.70 4.14 -10.09
N LEU A 6 -51.58 5.10 -11.01
CA LEU A 6 -50.43 5.98 -11.21
C LEU A 6 -50.26 6.89 -9.98
N ALA A 7 -49.04 6.96 -9.46
CA ALA A 7 -48.58 8.12 -8.70
C ALA A 7 -47.26 8.60 -9.30
N THR A 8 -47.36 9.47 -10.30
CA THR A 8 -46.30 10.37 -10.74
C THR A 8 -46.25 11.57 -9.79
N SER A 9 -45.10 11.78 -9.14
CA SER A 9 -44.55 13.04 -8.58
C SER A 9 -43.55 12.63 -7.49
N GLY A 10 -42.28 13.03 -7.45
CA GLY A 10 -41.53 14.01 -8.19
C GLY A 10 -40.16 14.18 -7.50
N LEU A 11 -39.40 15.13 -8.01
CA LEU A 11 -38.15 15.70 -7.50
C LEU A 11 -36.84 14.92 -7.66
N LEU A 12 -36.06 15.42 -8.62
CA LEU A 12 -34.60 15.56 -8.56
C LEU A 12 -34.10 15.70 -7.12
N GLY A 13 -33.43 14.65 -6.64
CA GLY A 13 -32.43 14.75 -5.60
C GLY A 13 -31.12 14.23 -6.18
N ILE A 14 -30.28 15.10 -6.71
CA ILE A 14 -28.87 14.80 -6.95
C ILE A 14 -28.22 14.77 -5.56
N GLY A 15 -28.53 13.72 -4.80
CA GLY A 15 -27.84 13.41 -3.57
C GLY A 15 -26.56 12.70 -3.95
N THR A 16 -25.44 13.41 -3.87
CA THR A 16 -24.10 12.83 -3.85
C THR A 16 -24.11 11.66 -2.87
N ALA A 17 -24.07 10.43 -3.38
CA ALA A 17 -23.85 9.26 -2.56
C ALA A 17 -22.41 9.35 -2.04
N CYS A 18 -22.24 9.90 -0.83
CA CYS A 18 -21.01 9.69 -0.09
C CYS A 18 -20.93 8.18 0.16
N ALA A 19 -20.02 7.51 -0.53
CA ALA A 19 -19.62 6.17 -0.15
C ALA A 19 -19.08 6.25 1.29
N GLN A 20 -19.91 5.87 2.26
CA GLN A 20 -19.48 5.71 3.64
C GLN A 20 -18.60 4.46 3.67
N SER A 21 -17.30 4.65 3.50
CA SER A 21 -16.32 3.63 3.86
C SER A 21 -16.52 3.35 5.34
N ARG A 22 -17.11 2.19 5.65
CA ARG A 22 -17.22 1.68 7.00
C ARG A 22 -15.81 1.40 7.48
N GLU A 23 -15.29 2.26 8.35
CA GLU A 23 -14.09 1.95 9.12
C GLU A 23 -14.42 0.73 9.98
N ALA A 24 -13.79 -0.40 9.66
CA ALA A 24 -13.73 -1.52 10.58
C ALA A 24 -12.96 -1.05 11.83
N PRO A 25 -13.37 -1.47 13.04
CA PRO A 25 -12.59 -1.18 14.24
C PRO A 25 -11.17 -1.73 14.04
N SER A 26 -10.19 -0.85 14.01
CA SER A 26 -8.78 -1.23 13.95
C SER A 26 -8.47 -2.12 15.14
N PRO A 27 -7.92 -3.34 14.94
CA PRO A 27 -7.36 -4.10 16.05
C PRO A 27 -6.20 -3.28 16.60
N VAL A 28 -6.44 -2.61 17.73
CA VAL A 28 -5.42 -1.86 18.45
C VAL A 28 -4.36 -2.86 18.90
N GLY A 29 -3.19 -2.86 18.25
CA GLY A 29 -1.98 -3.53 18.74
C GLY A 29 -1.61 -4.88 18.13
N SER A 30 -2.25 -5.36 17.05
CA SER A 30 -1.73 -6.54 16.33
C SER A 30 -0.65 -6.11 15.34
N THR A 31 0.59 -6.56 15.53
CA THR A 31 1.63 -6.48 14.50
C THR A 31 1.19 -7.34 13.31
N PRO A 32 0.98 -6.74 12.13
CA PRO A 32 0.55 -7.49 10.96
C PRO A 32 1.69 -8.36 10.40
N ASP A 33 1.32 -9.38 9.64
CA ASP A 33 2.28 -10.19 8.90
C ASP A 33 2.74 -9.40 7.66
N TRP A 34 3.97 -8.90 7.70
CA TRP A 34 4.58 -8.14 6.62
C TRP A 34 5.19 -9.05 5.55
N HIS A 35 4.85 -8.82 4.29
CA HIS A 35 5.39 -9.52 3.14
C HIS A 35 5.88 -8.52 2.10
N LEU A 36 7.12 -8.70 1.65
CA LEU A 36 7.70 -7.93 0.56
C LEU A 36 7.57 -8.72 -0.75
N ILE A 37 7.07 -8.04 -1.77
CA ILE A 37 7.05 -8.50 -3.14
C ILE A 37 7.92 -7.52 -3.93
N LEU A 38 9.03 -8.01 -4.46
CA LEU A 38 10.03 -7.22 -5.16
C LEU A 38 10.14 -7.73 -6.60
N ASP A 39 9.90 -6.84 -7.56
CA ASP A 39 9.87 -7.17 -9.00
C ASP A 39 8.91 -8.33 -9.35
N GLY A 40 7.79 -8.41 -8.61
CA GLY A 40 6.76 -9.43 -8.79
C GLY A 40 6.99 -10.74 -8.03
N GLU A 41 8.12 -10.92 -7.35
CA GLU A 41 8.44 -12.12 -6.59
C GLU A 41 8.47 -11.87 -5.08
N ARG A 42 8.11 -12.87 -4.27
CA ARG A 42 8.25 -12.77 -2.81
C ARG A 42 9.73 -12.72 -2.47
N ALA A 43 10.13 -11.68 -1.74
CA ALA A 43 11.52 -11.42 -1.41
C ALA A 43 11.72 -11.28 0.10
N ASP A 44 12.97 -11.47 0.52
CA ASP A 44 13.40 -11.11 1.87
C ASP A 44 13.53 -9.58 1.98
N TRP A 45 13.29 -9.06 3.17
CA TRP A 45 13.50 -7.65 3.44
C TRP A 45 14.99 -7.31 3.38
N PRO A 46 15.39 -6.16 2.80
CA PRO A 46 16.75 -5.68 2.98
C PRO A 46 16.89 -5.29 4.46
N GLY A 47 17.56 -6.14 5.24
CA GLY A 47 17.70 -6.02 6.70
C GLY A 47 16.57 -6.70 7.49
N GLU A 48 16.30 -6.17 8.69
CA GLU A 48 15.28 -6.74 9.58
C GLU A 48 13.87 -6.57 9.00
N PRO A 49 13.02 -7.61 9.02
CA PRO A 49 11.60 -7.49 8.71
C PRO A 49 10.89 -6.46 9.61
N PRO A 50 9.86 -5.75 9.12
CA PRO A 50 9.15 -4.76 9.92
C PRO A 50 8.38 -5.41 11.07
N ALA A 51 8.58 -4.89 12.29
CA ALA A 51 7.74 -5.17 13.45
C ALA A 51 6.70 -4.05 13.72
N ALA A 52 6.41 -3.24 12.69
CA ALA A 52 5.63 -2.02 12.82
C ALA A 52 4.11 -2.28 12.75
N PRO A 53 3.26 -1.44 13.38
CA PRO A 53 1.81 -1.55 13.31
C PRO A 53 1.26 -1.25 11.91
N LEU A 54 0.01 -1.63 11.67
CA LEU A 54 -0.65 -1.55 10.35
C LEU A 54 -0.71 -0.13 9.76
N ASP A 55 -0.80 0.91 10.59
CA ASP A 55 -0.82 2.31 10.17
C ASP A 55 0.57 2.85 9.74
N SER A 56 1.63 2.07 9.96
CA SER A 56 3.01 2.44 9.63
C SER A 56 3.43 2.11 8.19
N VAL A 57 2.50 1.74 7.31
CA VAL A 57 2.76 1.40 5.90
C VAL A 57 3.65 2.43 5.19
N ARG A 58 3.36 3.72 5.37
CA ARG A 58 4.16 4.79 4.75
C ARG A 58 5.59 4.78 5.25
N HIS A 59 5.79 4.63 6.55
CA HIS A 59 7.11 4.63 7.17
C HIS A 59 7.91 3.38 6.75
N VAL A 60 7.29 2.20 6.78
CA VAL A 60 7.91 0.95 6.33
C VAL A 60 8.32 1.04 4.85
N GLY A 61 7.48 1.62 4.00
CA GLY A 61 7.80 1.86 2.60
C GLY A 61 9.01 2.79 2.41
N GLN A 62 9.09 3.88 3.18
CA GLN A 62 10.25 4.78 3.15
C GLN A 62 11.54 4.08 3.57
N VAL A 63 11.50 3.34 4.68
CA VAL A 63 12.67 2.58 5.16
C VAL A 63 13.13 1.54 4.13
N LEU A 64 12.20 0.86 3.45
CA LEU A 64 12.53 -0.05 2.36
C LEU A 64 13.26 0.70 1.23
N LEU A 65 12.72 1.83 0.77
CA LEU A 65 13.29 2.61 -0.32
C LEU A 65 14.68 3.16 0.04
N ASP A 66 14.85 3.66 1.25
CA ASP A 66 16.15 4.18 1.73
C ASP A 66 17.22 3.07 1.67
N ARG A 67 16.90 1.86 2.14
CA ARG A 67 17.83 0.72 2.08
C ARG A 67 18.13 0.27 0.65
N LEU A 68 17.14 0.23 -0.22
CA LEU A 68 17.35 -0.08 -1.63
C LEU A 68 18.25 0.97 -2.31
N GLN A 69 18.09 2.24 -1.98
CA GLN A 69 18.96 3.31 -2.48
C GLN A 69 20.39 3.18 -1.96
N GLU A 70 20.57 2.83 -0.68
CA GLU A 70 21.89 2.53 -0.10
C GLU A 70 22.60 1.37 -0.85
N ASP A 71 21.84 0.39 -1.34
CA ASP A 71 22.35 -0.74 -2.13
C ASP A 71 22.63 -0.39 -3.61
N GLY A 72 22.31 0.83 -4.04
CA GLY A 72 22.52 1.36 -5.39
C GLY A 72 21.29 1.31 -6.30
N TYR A 73 20.12 0.96 -5.79
CA TYR A 73 18.85 0.97 -6.53
C TYR A 73 18.15 2.33 -6.42
N TYR A 74 18.76 3.38 -6.98
CA TYR A 74 18.27 4.76 -6.82
C TYR A 74 16.90 5.04 -7.46
N TYR A 75 16.44 4.16 -8.34
CA TYR A 75 15.15 4.27 -9.01
C TYR A 75 14.13 3.28 -8.43
N ALA A 76 14.39 2.74 -7.24
CA ALA A 76 13.44 1.89 -6.56
C ALA A 76 12.15 2.66 -6.25
N GLN A 77 11.02 1.98 -6.40
CA GLN A 77 9.70 2.56 -6.15
C GLN A 77 8.79 1.56 -5.45
N VAL A 78 7.91 2.06 -4.59
CA VAL A 78 6.77 1.30 -4.07
C VAL A 78 5.64 1.47 -5.07
N ASP A 79 5.19 0.37 -5.67
CA ASP A 79 4.08 0.36 -6.63
C ASP A 79 2.74 0.41 -5.88
N SER A 80 2.51 -0.56 -4.99
CA SER A 80 1.22 -0.72 -4.34
C SER A 80 1.33 -1.43 -2.99
N VAL A 81 0.28 -1.29 -2.19
CA VAL A 81 0.16 -1.97 -0.89
C VAL A 81 -1.21 -2.61 -0.81
N VAL A 82 -1.24 -3.91 -0.48
CA VAL A 82 -2.47 -4.65 -0.25
C VAL A 82 -2.56 -5.01 1.22
N LEU A 83 -3.63 -4.55 1.87
CA LEU A 83 -3.94 -4.84 3.27
C LEU A 83 -5.07 -5.89 3.30
N ASP A 84 -4.81 -7.03 3.93
CA ASP A 84 -5.83 -8.02 4.24
C ASP A 84 -6.14 -7.97 5.73
N THR A 85 -7.32 -7.48 6.07
CA THR A 85 -7.82 -7.36 7.44
C THR A 85 -8.95 -8.35 7.75
N THR A 86 -9.16 -9.34 6.87
CA THR A 86 -10.26 -10.31 7.02
C THR A 86 -9.96 -11.40 8.05
N SER A 87 -8.68 -11.59 8.38
CA SER A 87 -8.19 -12.60 9.31
C SER A 87 -7.89 -12.01 10.71
N THR A 88 -7.72 -12.87 11.71
CA THR A 88 -7.35 -12.47 13.07
C THR A 88 -5.99 -11.75 13.14
N THR A 89 -5.05 -12.13 12.27
CA THR A 89 -3.79 -11.41 12.07
C THR A 89 -3.86 -10.69 10.72
N PRO A 90 -3.86 -9.35 10.70
CA PRO A 90 -3.84 -8.64 9.42
C PRO A 90 -2.56 -8.95 8.65
N ALA A 91 -2.64 -9.07 7.34
CA ALA A 91 -1.48 -9.26 6.47
C ALA A 91 -1.27 -8.04 5.59
N VAL A 92 -0.01 -7.62 5.43
CA VAL A 92 0.37 -6.50 4.55
C VAL A 92 1.31 -7.01 3.48
N ARG A 93 0.92 -6.81 2.22
CA ARG A 93 1.76 -7.07 1.06
C ARG A 93 2.22 -5.75 0.47
N LEU A 94 3.52 -5.50 0.55
CA LEU A 94 4.17 -4.33 -0.01
C LEU A 94 4.80 -4.71 -1.36
N TYR A 95 4.31 -4.14 -2.44
CA TYR A 95 4.82 -4.35 -3.79
C TYR A 95 5.76 -3.22 -4.16
N ALA A 96 6.97 -3.58 -4.58
CA ALA A 96 8.00 -2.63 -4.98
C ALA A 96 8.76 -3.13 -6.22
N GLU A 97 9.33 -2.21 -6.95
CA GLU A 97 10.24 -2.45 -8.07
C GLU A 97 11.61 -1.89 -7.70
N ARG A 98 12.68 -2.66 -7.91
CA ARG A 98 14.06 -2.21 -7.64
C ARG A 98 14.55 -1.21 -8.68
N GLY A 99 14.18 -1.41 -9.93
CA GLY A 99 14.84 -0.75 -11.04
C GLY A 99 16.31 -1.15 -11.19
N PRO A 100 17.11 -0.43 -12.00
CA PRO A 100 18.50 -0.77 -12.23
C PRO A 100 19.39 -0.46 -11.02
N ARG A 101 20.41 -1.30 -10.81
CA ARG A 101 21.47 -1.02 -9.85
C ARG A 101 22.53 -0.12 -10.48
N VAL A 102 22.74 1.04 -9.89
CA VAL A 102 23.76 2.00 -10.30
C VAL A 102 25.05 1.74 -9.54
N VAL A 103 26.18 1.76 -10.24
CA VAL A 103 27.52 1.65 -9.66
C VAL A 103 28.38 2.81 -10.14
N VAL A 104 29.21 3.35 -9.25
CA VAL A 104 30.13 4.43 -9.60
C VAL A 104 31.29 3.86 -10.43
N GLY A 105 31.40 4.28 -11.68
CA GLY A 105 32.47 3.82 -12.58
C GLY A 105 33.75 4.63 -12.46
N HIS A 106 33.66 5.96 -12.54
CA HIS A 106 34.82 6.85 -12.50
C HIS A 106 34.53 8.08 -11.62
N LEU A 107 35.52 8.47 -10.81
CA LEU A 107 35.48 9.67 -10.00
C LEU A 107 36.47 10.69 -10.57
N ARG A 108 35.99 11.90 -10.86
CA ARG A 108 36.82 13.05 -11.20
C ARG A 108 36.69 14.09 -10.10
N ILE A 109 37.81 14.48 -9.50
CA ILE A 109 37.88 15.54 -8.50
C ILE A 109 38.63 16.71 -9.14
N GLU A 110 38.03 17.88 -9.11
CA GLU A 110 38.61 19.12 -9.63
C GLU A 110 38.79 20.12 -8.50
N GLY A 111 39.89 20.89 -8.56
CA GLY A 111 40.28 21.91 -7.59
C GLY A 111 41.32 22.86 -8.17
#